data_AF-A0A6N9AFH4-F1
#
_entry.id   AF-A0A6N9AFH4-F1
#
_cell.length_a   1.000
_cell.length_b   1.000
_cell.length_c   1.000
_cell.angle_alpha   90.00
_cell.angle_beta   90.00
_cell.angle_gamma   90.00
#
_symmetry.space_group_name_H-M   'P 1'
#
loop_
_entity.id
_entity.type
_entity.pdbx_description
1 polymer ?
#
loop_
_entity_poly.entity_id
_entity_poly.type
_entity_poly.pdbx_seq_one_letter_code
_entity_poly.pdbx_strand_id
1 'polypeptide(L)'
;MRIVLFFLTMWLVAATVNAQNSNSCGLMVMAHGGSDQWNTAVESAVMPLREEFPVAIAFGMANPVTMKAAVTELEEQHVDCIAVVRLFVSSHSFLHQTEYLLGLREDPPAFFISHGSHAHHGSKPVPLELSSSVIISETALLDAPEMGEVLAANALALSDSSGAESVIIIAHGAGDDKVNAEWIQKLDLLADSVRTTGIFNEVAVHSLREDWEEKRAKSEKEIRQFVETYSQNNGRTIVLPFRLYGLGPYEEVLDGLAYKSNGRGLLPSPAVTEWIRRTANELFVELEEIASAE
;
A
#
# COMPACT_ATOMS: atom_id res chain seq x y z
N MET A 1 20.16 82.70 0.28
CA MET A 1 20.49 81.41 -0.35
C MET A 1 20.73 80.39 0.76
N ARG A 2 19.76 79.52 1.06
CA ARG A 2 19.87 78.46 2.07
C ARG A 2 19.48 77.16 1.38
N ILE A 3 20.47 76.29 1.17
CA ILE A 3 20.28 74.95 0.60
C ILE A 3 20.02 74.01 1.79
N VAL A 4 18.86 73.35 1.79
CA VAL A 4 18.53 72.29 2.75
C VAL A 4 18.80 70.96 2.04
N LEU A 5 19.82 70.23 2.50
CA LEU A 5 20.07 68.85 2.08
C LEU A 5 19.17 67.91 2.88
N PHE A 6 18.28 67.19 2.21
CA PHE A 6 17.57 66.05 2.77
C PHE A 6 18.45 64.80 2.63
N PHE A 7 18.93 64.26 3.75
CA PHE A 7 19.53 62.92 3.79
C PHE A 7 18.40 61.89 3.96
N LEU A 8 18.16 61.09 2.93
CA LEU A 8 17.27 59.94 2.97
C LEU A 8 18.10 58.73 3.45
N THR A 9 18.03 58.39 4.72
CA THR A 9 18.63 57.15 5.25
C THR A 9 17.67 55.99 4.98
N MET A 10 18.00 55.18 3.97
CA MET A 10 17.32 53.93 3.67
C MET A 10 17.77 52.87 4.69
N TRP A 11 16.87 52.49 5.60
CA TRP A 11 17.09 51.38 6.53
C TRP A 11 16.83 50.07 5.80
N LEU A 12 17.89 49.30 5.56
CA LEU A 12 17.79 47.92 5.09
C LEU A 12 17.41 47.05 6.28
N VAL A 13 16.15 46.60 6.35
CA VAL A 13 15.75 45.55 7.30
C VAL A 13 16.23 44.23 6.72
N ALA A 14 17.33 43.70 7.25
CA ALA A 14 17.71 42.32 6.99
C ALA A 14 16.67 41.42 7.65
N ALA A 15 15.80 40.80 6.85
CA ALA A 15 14.97 39.70 7.32
C ALA A 15 15.92 38.54 7.65
N THR A 16 16.14 38.32 8.94
CA THR A 16 16.71 37.06 9.42
C THR A 16 15.68 35.98 9.10
N VAL A 17 15.90 35.24 8.03
CA VAL A 17 15.26 33.94 7.84
C VAL A 17 15.76 33.08 8.99
N ASN A 18 14.92 32.91 10.02
CA ASN A 18 15.09 31.78 10.91
C ASN A 18 14.90 30.55 10.01
N ALA A 19 16.01 29.95 9.56
CA ALA A 19 16.01 28.56 9.17
C ALA A 19 15.68 27.80 10.45
N GLN A 20 14.39 27.60 10.68
CA GLN A 20 13.93 26.56 11.58
C GLN A 20 14.51 25.28 10.97
N ASN A 21 15.54 24.70 11.58
CA ASN A 21 15.88 23.30 11.35
C ASN A 21 14.66 22.50 11.83
N SER A 22 13.61 22.45 11.01
CA SER A 22 12.61 21.41 11.11
C SER A 22 13.32 20.16 10.65
N ASN A 23 13.54 19.22 11.56
CA ASN A 23 14.02 17.90 11.19
C ASN A 23 13.12 17.40 10.06
N SER A 24 13.65 17.34 8.83
CA SER A 24 12.79 17.08 7.68
C SER A 24 12.70 15.57 7.52
N CYS A 25 11.50 14.99 7.66
CA CYS A 25 11.31 13.57 7.40
C CYS A 25 11.00 13.33 5.92
N GLY A 26 11.59 12.27 5.37
CA GLY A 26 11.26 11.73 4.05
C GLY A 26 10.31 10.54 4.14
N LEU A 27 9.60 10.27 3.06
CA LEU A 27 8.72 9.10 2.90
C LEU A 27 9.35 8.10 1.93
N MET A 28 9.61 6.88 2.40
CA MET A 28 9.90 5.73 1.54
C MET A 28 8.64 4.88 1.38
N VAL A 29 8.13 4.75 0.16
CA VAL A 29 7.03 3.81 -0.15
C VAL A 29 7.61 2.50 -0.65
N MET A 30 7.41 1.41 0.09
CA MET A 30 7.84 0.07 -0.31
C MET A 30 6.71 -0.67 -1.00
N ALA A 31 6.96 -1.18 -2.20
CA ALA A 31 5.96 -1.88 -3.00
C ALA A 31 6.52 -3.16 -3.63
N HIS A 32 5.65 -4.09 -4.01
CA HIS A 32 6.07 -5.37 -4.60
C HIS A 32 6.91 -5.18 -5.87
N GLY A 33 6.47 -4.30 -6.78
CA GLY A 33 6.99 -4.19 -8.13
C GLY A 33 6.42 -5.27 -9.04
N GLY A 34 6.09 -4.93 -10.28
CA GLY A 34 5.48 -5.84 -11.24
C GLY A 34 5.79 -5.45 -12.67
N SER A 35 4.78 -5.53 -13.54
CA SER A 35 4.87 -4.99 -14.90
C SER A 35 4.99 -3.46 -14.89
N ASP A 36 5.36 -2.87 -16.02
CA ASP A 36 5.45 -1.41 -16.17
C ASP A 36 4.13 -0.71 -15.78
N GLN A 37 2.99 -1.29 -16.16
CA GLN A 37 1.67 -0.77 -15.80
C GLN A 37 1.41 -0.82 -14.29
N TRP A 38 1.85 -1.90 -13.64
CA TRP A 38 1.74 -2.07 -12.19
C TRP A 38 2.59 -1.02 -11.47
N ASN A 39 3.83 -0.84 -11.90
CA ASN A 39 4.75 0.15 -11.32
C ASN A 39 4.25 1.57 -11.55
N THR A 40 3.78 1.88 -12.76
CA THR A 40 3.18 3.18 -13.11
C THR A 40 1.97 3.50 -12.24
N ALA A 41 1.14 2.51 -11.90
CA ALA A 41 -0.01 2.72 -11.04
C ALA A 41 0.41 3.10 -9.61
N VAL A 42 1.47 2.48 -9.08
CA VAL A 42 2.04 2.85 -7.77
C VAL A 42 2.65 4.24 -7.83
N GLU A 43 3.47 4.52 -8.85
CA GLU A 43 4.06 5.84 -9.06
C GLU A 43 2.99 6.94 -9.13
N SER A 44 1.89 6.68 -9.85
CA SER A 44 0.76 7.62 -9.97
C SER A 44 0.06 7.88 -8.63
N ALA A 45 -0.09 6.87 -7.78
CA ALA A 45 -0.67 7.04 -6.45
C ALA A 45 0.26 7.79 -5.49
N VAL A 46 1.58 7.66 -5.66
CA VAL A 46 2.57 8.35 -4.82
C VAL A 46 2.84 9.77 -5.30
N MET A 47 2.68 10.05 -6.60
CA MET A 47 3.01 11.34 -7.22
C MET A 47 2.45 12.57 -6.47
N PRO A 48 1.16 12.61 -6.03
CA PRO A 48 0.64 13.77 -5.30
C PRO A 48 1.37 14.05 -3.99
N LEU A 49 1.94 13.03 -3.33
CA LEU A 49 2.63 13.16 -2.05
C LEU A 49 3.98 13.87 -2.16
N ARG A 50 4.55 13.96 -3.37
CA ARG A 50 5.81 14.67 -3.63
C ARG A 50 5.69 16.19 -3.47
N GLU A 51 4.46 16.72 -3.45
CA GLU A 51 4.22 18.12 -3.14
C GLU A 51 4.26 18.39 -1.62
N GLU A 52 4.20 17.33 -0.81
CA GLU A 52 4.09 17.40 0.65
C GLU A 52 5.40 16.98 1.34
N PHE A 53 6.10 15.97 0.81
CA PHE A 53 7.30 15.38 1.41
C PHE A 53 8.36 15.04 0.35
N PRO A 54 9.65 14.92 0.73
CA PRO A 54 10.62 14.13 -0.03
C PRO A 54 10.13 12.68 -0.13
N VAL A 55 9.95 12.13 -1.34
CA VAL A 55 9.42 10.77 -1.53
C VAL A 55 10.27 9.93 -2.47
N ALA A 56 10.66 8.74 -2.01
CA ALA A 56 11.28 7.70 -2.83
C ALA A 56 10.44 6.41 -2.82
N ILE A 57 10.51 5.63 -3.90
CA ILE A 57 9.79 4.35 -4.03
C ILE A 57 10.81 3.20 -4.11
N ALA A 58 10.65 2.18 -3.26
CA ALA A 58 11.45 0.98 -3.28
C ALA A 58 10.61 -0.23 -3.75
N PHE A 59 10.79 -0.62 -5.02
CA PHE A 59 10.16 -1.82 -5.57
C PHE A 59 10.96 -3.09 -5.25
N GLY A 60 10.30 -4.25 -5.19
CA GLY A 60 10.96 -5.54 -5.14
C GLY A 60 10.89 -6.26 -3.79
N MET A 61 9.84 -6.00 -3.00
CA MET A 61 9.54 -6.80 -1.79
C MET A 61 10.67 -6.79 -0.74
N ALA A 62 11.06 -5.59 -0.30
CA ALA A 62 12.23 -5.41 0.56
C ALA A 62 13.54 -5.90 -0.10
N ASN A 63 13.73 -5.56 -1.37
CA ASN A 63 15.00 -5.80 -2.06
C ASN A 63 16.05 -4.81 -1.53
N PRO A 64 17.20 -5.29 -1.02
CA PRO A 64 18.20 -4.41 -0.40
C PRO A 64 18.79 -3.38 -1.37
N VAL A 65 18.83 -3.68 -2.68
CA VAL A 65 19.37 -2.76 -3.69
C VAL A 65 18.43 -1.57 -3.90
N THR A 66 17.14 -1.82 -4.06
CA THR A 66 16.16 -0.75 -4.28
C THR A 66 15.84 0.02 -3.00
N MET A 67 15.85 -0.65 -1.84
CA MET A 67 15.76 0.03 -0.55
C MET A 67 16.96 0.94 -0.32
N LYS A 68 18.19 0.47 -0.60
CA LYS A 68 19.38 1.32 -0.49
C LYS A 68 19.29 2.52 -1.41
N ALA A 69 18.87 2.34 -2.66
CA ALA A 69 18.71 3.44 -3.60
C ALA A 69 17.69 4.47 -3.09
N ALA A 70 16.55 4.03 -2.57
CA ALA A 70 15.52 4.92 -2.03
C ALA A 70 15.98 5.66 -0.77
N VAL A 71 16.69 4.99 0.15
CA VAL A 71 17.32 5.64 1.31
C VAL A 71 18.33 6.69 0.86
N THR A 72 19.24 6.34 -0.06
CA THR A 72 20.25 7.28 -0.57
C THR A 72 19.59 8.50 -1.23
N GLU A 73 18.54 8.32 -2.03
CA GLU A 73 17.79 9.42 -2.65
C GLU A 73 17.16 10.38 -1.62
N LEU A 74 16.67 9.84 -0.50
CA LEU A 74 16.10 10.65 0.58
C LEU A 74 17.21 11.36 1.38
N GLU A 75 18.29 10.66 1.72
CA GLU A 75 19.42 11.25 2.46
C GLU A 75 20.16 12.34 1.66
N GLU A 76 20.23 12.22 0.33
CA GLU A 76 20.73 13.27 -0.56
C GLU A 76 19.87 14.54 -0.54
N GLN A 77 18.62 14.43 -0.09
CA GLN A 77 17.72 15.57 0.15
C GLN A 77 17.83 16.13 1.59
N HIS A 78 18.82 15.66 2.37
CA HIS A 78 19.10 16.09 3.73
C HIS A 78 17.95 15.86 4.72
N VAL A 79 17.25 14.72 4.59
CA VAL A 79 16.25 14.30 5.57
C VAL A 79 16.92 13.74 6.83
N ASP A 80 16.37 14.06 8.00
CA ASP A 80 16.87 13.58 9.30
C ASP A 80 16.22 12.24 9.70
N CYS A 81 15.04 11.97 9.13
CA CYS A 81 14.21 10.81 9.41
C CYS A 81 13.59 10.25 8.13
N ILE A 82 13.28 8.96 8.11
CA ILE A 82 12.58 8.28 7.03
C ILE A 82 11.41 7.50 7.61
N ALA A 83 10.18 7.87 7.21
CA ALA A 83 9.00 7.05 7.42
C ALA A 83 8.87 6.06 6.26
N VAL A 84 8.78 4.77 6.59
CA VAL A 84 8.68 3.69 5.60
C VAL A 84 7.26 3.16 5.58
N VAL A 85 6.49 3.51 4.56
CA VAL A 85 5.14 2.98 4.34
C VAL A 85 5.21 1.74 3.46
N ARG A 86 4.84 0.60 4.05
CA ARG A 86 4.85 -0.70 3.36
C ARG A 86 3.54 -0.92 2.62
N LEU A 87 3.49 -0.56 1.33
CA LEU A 87 2.34 -0.70 0.43
C LEU A 87 2.16 -2.17 -0.01
N PHE A 88 1.79 -3.01 0.95
CA PHE A 88 1.41 -4.41 0.77
C PHE A 88 -0.02 -4.63 1.24
N VAL A 89 -0.62 -5.77 0.85
CA VAL A 89 -1.96 -6.11 1.31
C VAL A 89 -1.96 -6.50 2.78
N SER A 90 -0.96 -7.26 3.23
CA SER A 90 -0.87 -7.73 4.63
C SER A 90 0.28 -7.09 5.38
N SER A 91 0.05 -6.79 6.65
CA SER A 91 1.04 -6.26 7.59
C SER A 91 2.23 -7.19 7.80
N HIS A 92 2.06 -8.49 7.56
CA HIS A 92 3.15 -9.48 7.68
C HIS A 92 4.06 -9.50 6.45
N SER A 93 3.62 -8.96 5.30
CA SER A 93 4.38 -9.01 4.07
C SER A 93 5.72 -8.30 4.23
N PHE A 94 6.79 -9.10 4.14
CA PHE A 94 8.19 -8.67 4.20
C PHE A 94 8.59 -7.91 5.47
N LEU A 95 7.78 -7.97 6.54
CA LEU A 95 8.03 -7.23 7.78
C LEU A 95 9.41 -7.56 8.36
N HIS A 96 9.66 -8.84 8.67
CA HIS A 96 10.93 -9.30 9.24
C HIS A 96 12.13 -8.91 8.35
N GLN A 97 12.03 -9.13 7.04
CA GLN A 97 13.10 -8.76 6.11
C GLN A 97 13.35 -7.23 6.09
N THR A 98 12.29 -6.43 6.12
CA THR A 98 12.37 -4.97 6.12
C THR A 98 13.02 -4.46 7.41
N GLU A 99 12.55 -4.94 8.57
CA GLU A 99 13.12 -4.58 9.88
C GLU A 99 14.62 -4.93 9.94
N TYR A 100 14.99 -6.13 9.50
CA TYR A 100 16.38 -6.56 9.51
C TYR A 100 17.25 -5.70 8.58
N LEU A 101 16.78 -5.43 7.36
CA LEU A 101 17.53 -4.61 6.41
C LEU A 101 17.67 -3.16 6.86
N LEU A 102 16.72 -2.63 7.63
CA LEU A 102 16.78 -1.27 8.17
C LEU A 102 17.47 -1.20 9.55
N GLY A 103 18.01 -2.31 10.05
CA GLY A 103 18.69 -2.34 11.36
C GLY A 103 17.75 -2.20 12.56
N LEU A 104 16.43 -2.30 12.36
CA LEU A 104 15.41 -2.26 13.42
C LEU A 104 15.36 -3.56 14.24
N ARG A 105 16.06 -4.60 13.78
CA ARG A 105 16.27 -5.85 14.51
C ARG A 105 17.59 -6.51 14.11
N GLU A 106 18.15 -7.30 15.02
CA GLU A 106 19.42 -7.99 14.81
C GLU A 106 19.28 -9.34 14.09
N ASP A 107 18.16 -10.06 14.28
CA ASP A 107 17.99 -11.41 13.77
C ASP A 107 17.42 -11.41 12.33
N PRO A 108 18.09 -12.06 11.36
CA PRO A 108 17.61 -12.13 9.99
C PRO A 108 16.41 -13.08 9.85
N PRO A 109 15.56 -12.90 8.82
CA PRO A 109 14.53 -13.89 8.50
C PRO A 109 15.14 -15.25 8.17
N ALA A 110 14.36 -16.31 8.40
CA ALA A 110 14.79 -17.68 8.09
C ALA A 110 15.12 -17.84 6.59
N PHE A 111 14.39 -17.13 5.72
CA PHE A 111 14.62 -17.09 4.28
C PHE A 111 14.47 -15.65 3.79
N PHE A 112 15.40 -15.20 2.96
CA PHE A 112 15.27 -13.94 2.24
C PHE A 112 14.52 -14.17 0.95
N ILE A 113 13.49 -13.35 0.71
CA ILE A 113 12.77 -13.32 -0.56
C ILE A 113 13.50 -12.33 -1.46
N SER A 114 13.95 -12.79 -2.63
CA SER A 114 14.62 -11.96 -3.64
C SER A 114 14.05 -12.27 -5.01
N HIS A 115 13.43 -11.27 -5.65
CA HIS A 115 13.12 -11.34 -7.09
C HIS A 115 14.25 -10.65 -7.88
N GLY A 116 14.98 -11.44 -8.68
CA GLY A 116 16.03 -10.95 -9.57
C GLY A 116 17.10 -12.00 -9.86
N SER A 117 17.71 -11.94 -11.04
CA SER A 117 18.73 -12.87 -11.57
C SER A 117 20.08 -12.87 -10.81
N HIS A 118 20.14 -12.23 -9.64
CA HIS A 118 21.32 -12.08 -8.80
C HIS A 118 21.10 -12.65 -7.39
N ALA A 119 20.25 -13.66 -7.24
CA ALA A 119 20.20 -14.49 -6.04
C ALA A 119 21.54 -15.24 -5.90
N HIS A 120 22.54 -14.57 -5.34
CA HIS A 120 23.75 -15.22 -4.90
C HIS A 120 23.37 -16.17 -3.75
N HIS A 121 23.33 -17.46 -4.07
CA HIS A 121 23.21 -18.51 -3.07
C HIS A 121 24.29 -18.32 -1.99
N GLY A 122 23.89 -17.90 -0.78
CA GLY A 122 24.63 -18.20 0.45
C GLY A 122 25.07 -17.05 1.35
N SER A 123 24.97 -15.78 0.96
CA SER A 123 25.33 -14.66 1.85
C SER A 123 24.09 -13.93 2.37
N LYS A 124 23.96 -13.86 3.71
CA LYS A 124 22.99 -13.00 4.38
C LYS A 124 23.25 -11.54 3.94
N PRO A 125 22.24 -10.81 3.43
CA PRO A 125 22.38 -9.38 3.18
C PRO A 125 22.85 -8.67 4.46
N VAL A 126 23.73 -7.68 4.31
CA VAL A 126 24.11 -6.80 5.42
C VAL A 126 23.00 -5.76 5.57
N PRO A 127 22.58 -5.40 6.81
CA PRO A 127 21.71 -4.25 7.04
C PRO A 127 22.25 -2.99 6.35
N LEU A 128 21.35 -2.08 5.99
CA LEU A 128 21.69 -0.82 5.36
C LEU A 128 22.40 0.09 6.37
N GLU A 129 23.42 0.79 5.89
CA GLU A 129 24.02 1.89 6.63
C GLU A 129 23.09 3.10 6.46
N LEU A 130 22.55 3.61 7.57
CA LEU A 130 21.60 4.72 7.59
C LEU A 130 22.25 5.93 8.29
N SER A 131 22.07 7.11 7.71
CA SER A 131 22.42 8.41 8.30
C SER A 131 21.20 9.08 8.95
N SER A 132 20.00 8.69 8.54
CA SER A 132 18.72 9.15 9.09
C SER A 132 18.13 8.13 10.07
N SER A 133 17.32 8.60 11.03
CA SER A 133 16.46 7.70 11.80
C SER A 133 15.38 7.09 10.92
N VAL A 134 14.88 5.89 11.26
CA VAL A 134 13.90 5.19 10.43
C VAL A 134 12.82 4.56 11.28
N ILE A 135 11.59 4.61 10.78
CA ILE A 135 10.43 3.91 11.33
C ILE A 135 9.63 3.27 10.20
N ILE A 136 8.96 2.15 10.46
CA ILE A 136 8.20 1.41 9.45
C ILE A 136 6.73 1.30 9.86
N SER A 137 5.82 1.30 8.88
CA SER A 137 4.40 1.06 9.15
C SER A 137 4.18 -0.36 9.68
N GLU A 138 3.50 -0.50 10.81
CA GLU A 138 3.07 -1.82 11.32
C GLU A 138 1.84 -2.34 10.55
N THR A 139 0.97 -1.43 10.12
CA THR A 139 -0.27 -1.72 9.39
C THR A 139 -0.05 -1.77 7.88
N ALA A 140 -1.01 -2.36 7.18
CA ALA A 140 -1.05 -2.49 5.72
C ALA A 140 -2.46 -2.24 5.17
N LEU A 141 -2.66 -2.46 3.86
CA LEU A 141 -3.93 -2.15 3.19
C LEU A 141 -5.12 -2.94 3.75
N LEU A 142 -4.92 -4.17 4.24
CA LEU A 142 -5.99 -4.95 4.88
C LEU A 142 -6.45 -4.38 6.23
N ASP A 143 -5.64 -3.51 6.85
CA ASP A 143 -5.95 -2.84 8.12
C ASP A 143 -6.53 -1.43 7.90
N ALA A 144 -6.64 -0.99 6.63
CA ALA A 144 -6.96 0.38 6.27
C ALA A 144 -8.46 0.53 5.94
N PRO A 145 -9.24 1.30 6.72
CA PRO A 145 -10.66 1.53 6.44
C PRO A 145 -10.90 2.16 5.05
N GLU A 146 -9.94 2.94 4.54
CA GLU A 146 -9.95 3.52 3.19
C GLU A 146 -10.17 2.46 2.10
N MET A 147 -9.71 1.21 2.32
CA MET A 147 -9.88 0.14 1.34
C MET A 147 -11.31 -0.39 1.28
N GLY A 148 -12.08 -0.26 2.37
CA GLY A 148 -13.53 -0.49 2.36
C GLY A 148 -14.25 0.51 1.46
N GLU A 149 -13.84 1.78 1.47
CA GLU A 149 -14.37 2.82 0.58
C GLU A 149 -14.05 2.53 -0.89
N VAL A 150 -12.83 2.03 -1.18
CA VAL A 150 -12.47 1.61 -2.55
C VAL A 150 -13.36 0.48 -3.03
N LEU A 151 -13.58 -0.54 -2.19
CA LEU A 151 -14.46 -1.66 -2.52
C LEU A 151 -15.89 -1.19 -2.77
N ALA A 152 -16.44 -0.33 -1.91
CA ALA A 152 -17.78 0.23 -2.06
C ALA A 152 -17.92 1.06 -3.35
N ALA A 153 -16.96 1.93 -3.64
CA ALA A 153 -16.95 2.73 -4.86
C ALA A 153 -16.88 1.87 -6.12
N ASN A 154 -16.03 0.84 -6.13
CA ASN A 154 -15.94 -0.10 -7.24
C ASN A 154 -17.23 -0.92 -7.43
N ALA A 155 -17.86 -1.36 -6.33
CA ALA A 155 -19.13 -2.07 -6.38
C ALA A 155 -20.24 -1.20 -6.99
N LEU A 156 -20.39 0.04 -6.49
CA LEU A 156 -21.39 0.98 -6.98
C LEU A 156 -21.19 1.34 -8.45
N ALA A 157 -19.95 1.54 -8.89
CA ALA A 157 -19.64 1.88 -10.28
C ALA A 157 -20.03 0.76 -11.27
N LEU A 158 -20.16 -0.48 -10.80
CA LEU A 158 -20.54 -1.64 -11.61
C LEU A 158 -22.02 -2.01 -11.47
N SER A 159 -22.67 -1.55 -10.41
CA SER A 159 -24.06 -1.87 -10.06
C SER A 159 -25.07 -1.08 -10.91
N ASP A 160 -26.16 -1.74 -11.31
CA ASP A 160 -27.32 -1.09 -11.92
C ASP A 160 -28.43 -0.81 -10.88
N SER A 161 -28.14 -0.93 -9.58
CA SER A 161 -29.08 -0.76 -8.45
C SER A 161 -30.30 -1.69 -8.48
N SER A 162 -30.21 -2.83 -9.16
CA SER A 162 -31.19 -3.90 -9.03
C SER A 162 -30.78 -4.79 -7.86
N GLY A 163 -31.60 -4.94 -6.81
CA GLY A 163 -31.30 -5.81 -5.66
C GLY A 163 -31.11 -7.31 -5.97
N ALA A 164 -30.97 -7.69 -7.24
CA ALA A 164 -30.60 -9.01 -7.74
C ALA A 164 -29.08 -9.16 -8.00
N GLU A 165 -28.28 -8.12 -7.74
CA GLU A 165 -26.83 -8.16 -7.89
C GLU A 165 -26.16 -8.67 -6.60
N SER A 166 -25.20 -9.58 -6.73
CA SER A 166 -24.37 -10.06 -5.62
C SER A 166 -22.91 -9.66 -5.84
N VAL A 167 -22.15 -9.47 -4.77
CA VAL A 167 -20.74 -9.10 -4.82
C VAL A 167 -19.88 -10.23 -4.25
N ILE A 168 -18.81 -10.58 -4.96
CA ILE A 168 -17.71 -11.38 -4.41
C ILE A 168 -16.42 -10.56 -4.40
N ILE A 169 -15.80 -10.47 -3.23
CA ILE A 169 -14.49 -9.85 -3.05
C ILE A 169 -13.46 -10.97 -2.93
N ILE A 170 -12.46 -10.99 -3.81
CA ILE A 170 -11.48 -12.06 -3.87
C ILE A 170 -10.10 -11.52 -3.52
N ALA A 171 -9.45 -12.12 -2.52
CA ALA A 171 -8.09 -11.78 -2.11
C ALA A 171 -7.08 -12.88 -2.42
N HIS A 172 -5.79 -12.55 -2.31
CA HIS A 172 -4.71 -13.52 -2.45
C HIS A 172 -4.78 -14.65 -1.42
N GLY A 173 -4.98 -14.32 -0.15
CA GLY A 173 -5.04 -15.29 0.95
C GLY A 173 -3.68 -15.80 1.42
N ALA A 174 -3.75 -16.75 2.36
CA ALA A 174 -2.58 -17.31 3.03
C ALA A 174 -2.60 -18.85 3.05
N GLY A 175 -1.42 -19.46 3.15
CA GLY A 175 -1.25 -20.90 3.18
C GLY A 175 -1.64 -21.56 4.48
N ASP A 176 -1.37 -20.90 5.61
CA ASP A 176 -1.86 -21.36 6.90
C ASP A 176 -3.37 -21.09 7.04
N ASP A 177 -4.12 -22.04 7.61
CA ASP A 177 -5.59 -21.93 7.69
C ASP A 177 -6.04 -20.88 8.71
N LYS A 178 -5.32 -20.74 9.82
CA LYS A 178 -5.63 -19.73 10.83
C LYS A 178 -5.32 -18.34 10.29
N VAL A 179 -4.15 -18.15 9.69
CA VAL A 179 -3.77 -16.88 9.05
C VAL A 179 -4.75 -16.51 7.93
N ASN A 180 -5.19 -17.49 7.13
CA ASN A 180 -6.18 -17.22 6.09
C ASN A 180 -7.55 -16.86 6.67
N ALA A 181 -7.98 -17.49 7.76
CA ALA A 181 -9.24 -17.14 8.43
C ALA A 181 -9.20 -15.71 8.98
N GLU A 182 -8.10 -15.30 9.60
CA GLU A 182 -7.87 -13.92 10.07
C GLU A 182 -7.88 -12.93 8.88
N TRP A 183 -7.27 -13.31 7.75
CA TRP A 183 -7.30 -12.51 6.52
C TRP A 183 -8.72 -12.28 6.01
N ILE A 184 -9.52 -13.34 5.91
CA ILE A 184 -10.92 -13.27 5.48
C ILE A 184 -11.72 -12.41 6.45
N GLN A 185 -11.54 -12.59 7.77
CA GLN A 185 -12.28 -11.83 8.77
C GLN A 185 -12.00 -10.32 8.69
N LYS A 186 -10.73 -9.91 8.51
CA LYS A 186 -10.39 -8.49 8.32
C LYS A 186 -11.00 -7.92 7.03
N LEU A 187 -10.92 -8.66 5.93
CA LEU A 187 -11.49 -8.23 4.67
C LEU A 187 -13.02 -8.18 4.72
N ASP A 188 -13.65 -9.07 5.49
CA ASP A 188 -15.10 -9.09 5.70
C ASP A 188 -15.59 -7.85 6.44
N LEU A 189 -14.79 -7.30 7.37
CA LEU A 189 -15.06 -6.00 8.00
C LEU A 189 -14.99 -4.85 6.99
N LEU A 190 -14.03 -4.86 6.07
CA LEU A 190 -13.97 -3.86 4.99
C LEU A 190 -15.16 -4.00 4.03
N ALA A 191 -15.64 -5.23 3.80
CA ALA A 191 -16.79 -5.53 2.96
C ALA A 191 -18.11 -4.94 3.52
N ASP A 192 -18.17 -4.58 4.81
CA ASP A 192 -19.34 -3.88 5.37
C ASP A 192 -19.58 -2.52 4.69
N SER A 193 -18.53 -1.87 4.18
CA SER A 193 -18.68 -0.65 3.38
C SER A 193 -19.47 -0.92 2.09
N VAL A 194 -19.28 -2.09 1.47
CA VAL A 194 -20.07 -2.52 0.29
C VAL A 194 -21.51 -2.81 0.68
N ARG A 195 -21.72 -3.55 1.78
CA ARG A 195 -23.06 -3.94 2.28
C ARG A 195 -23.91 -2.74 2.66
N THR A 196 -23.30 -1.70 3.21
CA THR A 196 -24.02 -0.50 3.68
C THR A 196 -24.26 0.53 2.59
N THR A 197 -23.47 0.50 1.51
CA THR A 197 -23.51 1.51 0.45
C THR A 197 -24.46 1.15 -0.69
N GLY A 198 -24.69 -0.15 -0.95
CA GLY A 198 -25.54 -0.62 -2.06
C GLY A 198 -26.59 -1.63 -1.64
N ILE A 199 -27.58 -1.86 -2.51
CA ILE A 199 -28.57 -2.92 -2.33
C ILE A 199 -28.08 -4.15 -3.09
N PHE A 200 -27.35 -5.02 -2.39
CA PHE A 200 -26.87 -6.29 -2.92
C PHE A 200 -27.62 -7.46 -2.30
N ASN A 201 -27.90 -8.48 -3.11
CA ASN A 201 -28.53 -9.71 -2.66
C ASN A 201 -27.60 -10.51 -1.72
N GLU A 202 -26.30 -10.51 -2.02
CA GLU A 202 -25.27 -11.16 -1.21
C GLU A 202 -23.94 -10.41 -1.36
N VAL A 203 -23.13 -10.37 -0.29
CA VAL A 203 -21.75 -9.84 -0.32
C VAL A 203 -20.84 -10.81 0.41
N ALA A 204 -20.03 -11.54 -0.35
CA ALA A 204 -19.12 -12.55 0.18
C ALA A 204 -17.65 -12.20 -0.03
N VAL A 205 -16.82 -12.66 0.90
CA VAL A 205 -15.36 -12.55 0.82
C VAL A 205 -14.77 -13.94 0.67
N HIS A 206 -13.87 -14.08 -0.30
CA HIS A 206 -13.08 -15.29 -0.51
C HIS A 206 -11.60 -14.96 -0.68
N SER A 207 -10.76 -15.95 -0.47
CA SER A 207 -9.36 -15.90 -0.88
C SER A 207 -9.06 -17.06 -1.82
N LEU A 208 -8.32 -16.77 -2.89
CA LEU A 208 -7.92 -17.78 -3.86
C LEU A 208 -6.79 -18.68 -3.33
N ARG A 209 -6.05 -18.22 -2.32
CA ARG A 209 -4.90 -18.92 -1.73
C ARG A 209 -3.90 -19.28 -2.84
N GLU A 210 -3.52 -18.25 -3.58
CA GLU A 210 -2.99 -18.33 -4.95
C GLU A 210 -1.76 -19.24 -5.09
N ASP A 211 -0.90 -19.28 -4.06
CA ASP A 211 0.38 -19.98 -4.07
C ASP A 211 0.33 -21.44 -3.55
N TRP A 212 -0.84 -21.91 -3.09
CA TRP A 212 -0.95 -23.22 -2.42
C TRP A 212 -1.85 -24.16 -3.19
N GLU A 213 -1.30 -24.93 -4.12
CA GLU A 213 -2.01 -25.76 -5.12
C GLU A 213 -3.29 -26.46 -4.60
N GLU A 214 -3.19 -27.30 -3.55
CA GLU A 214 -4.36 -28.02 -3.01
C GLU A 214 -5.43 -27.08 -2.44
N LYS A 215 -4.99 -26.02 -1.75
CA LYS A 215 -5.86 -25.02 -1.11
C LYS A 215 -6.48 -24.11 -2.16
N ARG A 216 -5.71 -23.75 -3.19
CA ARG A 216 -6.13 -23.01 -4.37
C ARG A 216 -7.24 -23.75 -5.10
N ALA A 217 -7.06 -25.03 -5.42
CA ALA A 217 -8.06 -25.82 -6.13
C ALA A 217 -9.41 -25.87 -5.39
N LYS A 218 -9.37 -25.95 -4.05
CA LYS A 218 -10.58 -25.88 -3.22
C LYS A 218 -11.21 -24.48 -3.28
N SER A 219 -10.44 -23.43 -3.03
CA SER A 219 -10.90 -22.05 -3.06
C SER A 219 -11.49 -21.65 -4.42
N GLU A 220 -10.84 -22.07 -5.51
CA GLU A 220 -11.30 -21.85 -6.88
C GLU A 220 -12.69 -22.45 -7.11
N LYS A 221 -12.91 -23.70 -6.67
CA LYS A 221 -14.23 -24.33 -6.76
C LYS A 221 -15.31 -23.53 -6.01
N GLU A 222 -15.00 -23.05 -4.81
CA GLU A 222 -15.92 -22.27 -3.98
C GLU A 222 -16.25 -20.91 -4.63
N ILE A 223 -15.23 -20.21 -5.14
CA ILE A 223 -15.37 -18.94 -5.87
C ILE A 223 -16.23 -19.11 -7.12
N ARG A 224 -15.93 -20.12 -7.95
CA ARG A 224 -16.71 -20.40 -9.17
C ARG A 224 -18.16 -20.75 -8.84
N GLN A 225 -18.37 -21.58 -7.83
CA GLN A 225 -19.71 -21.94 -7.36
C GLN A 225 -20.52 -20.72 -6.91
N PHE A 226 -19.90 -19.76 -6.21
CA PHE A 226 -20.57 -18.51 -5.83
C PHE A 226 -21.03 -17.73 -7.07
N VAL A 227 -20.12 -17.53 -8.04
CA VAL A 227 -20.42 -16.77 -9.26
C VAL A 227 -21.52 -17.44 -10.08
N GLU A 228 -21.46 -18.75 -10.25
CA GLU A 228 -22.49 -19.55 -10.94
C GLU A 228 -23.84 -19.46 -10.25
N THR A 229 -23.88 -19.58 -8.91
CA THR A 229 -25.13 -19.56 -8.13
C THR A 229 -25.84 -18.21 -8.26
N TYR A 230 -25.11 -17.11 -8.07
CA TYR A 230 -25.69 -15.77 -8.03
C TYR A 230 -25.86 -15.11 -9.40
N SER A 231 -25.37 -15.74 -10.47
CA SER A 231 -25.62 -15.29 -11.85
C SER A 231 -26.78 -16.03 -12.54
N GLN A 232 -27.46 -16.94 -11.84
CA GLN A 232 -28.67 -17.62 -12.32
C GLN A 232 -29.92 -16.76 -12.14
N ASN A 233 -31.02 -17.11 -12.83
CA ASN A 233 -32.35 -16.50 -12.64
C ASN A 233 -32.38 -14.96 -12.77
N ASN A 234 -31.67 -14.41 -13.76
CA ASN A 234 -31.46 -12.96 -13.96
C ASN A 234 -30.64 -12.27 -12.86
N GLY A 235 -30.04 -13.03 -11.94
CA GLY A 235 -29.03 -12.53 -11.02
C GLY A 235 -27.74 -12.17 -11.75
N ARG A 236 -26.89 -11.41 -11.08
CA ARG A 236 -25.60 -10.98 -11.63
C ARG A 236 -24.58 -10.85 -10.53
N THR A 237 -23.40 -11.45 -10.75
CA THR A 237 -22.29 -11.32 -9.81
C THR A 237 -21.32 -10.23 -10.24
N ILE A 238 -20.97 -9.34 -9.31
CA ILE A 238 -19.91 -8.34 -9.40
C ILE A 238 -18.66 -8.92 -8.70
N VAL A 239 -17.52 -8.91 -9.39
CA VAL A 239 -16.25 -9.43 -8.88
C VAL A 239 -15.30 -8.28 -8.61
N LEU A 240 -14.88 -8.15 -7.35
CA LEU A 240 -13.95 -7.13 -6.87
C LEU A 240 -12.65 -7.79 -6.41
N PRO A 241 -11.51 -7.51 -7.05
CA PRO A 241 -10.23 -8.04 -6.60
C PRO A 241 -9.67 -7.19 -5.44
N PHE A 242 -9.45 -7.80 -4.27
CA PHE A 242 -8.73 -7.19 -3.15
C PHE A 242 -7.22 -7.41 -3.30
N ARG A 243 -6.65 -6.70 -4.27
CA ARG A 243 -5.20 -6.67 -4.55
C ARG A 243 -4.81 -5.28 -5.00
N LEU A 244 -3.52 -4.96 -4.89
CA LEU A 244 -3.08 -3.59 -5.16
C LEU A 244 -3.42 -3.13 -6.59
N TYR A 245 -3.25 -3.99 -7.60
CA TYR A 245 -3.50 -3.63 -9.00
C TYR A 245 -3.99 -4.80 -9.85
N GLY A 246 -4.99 -4.56 -10.71
CA GLY A 246 -5.49 -5.51 -11.71
C GLY A 246 -6.37 -6.64 -11.17
N LEU A 247 -7.01 -7.40 -12.06
CA LEU A 247 -7.84 -8.58 -11.71
C LEU A 247 -7.00 -9.79 -11.29
N GLY A 248 -5.85 -9.99 -11.94
CA GLY A 248 -4.89 -11.04 -11.57
C GLY A 248 -5.37 -12.43 -12.00
N PRO A 249 -4.98 -13.49 -11.26
CA PRO A 249 -5.35 -14.86 -11.63
C PRO A 249 -6.86 -15.13 -11.54
N TYR A 250 -7.64 -14.19 -11.02
CA TYR A 250 -9.10 -14.33 -10.93
C TYR A 250 -9.74 -14.34 -12.32
N GLU A 251 -9.10 -13.73 -13.32
CA GLU A 251 -9.57 -13.77 -14.71
C GLU A 251 -9.61 -15.21 -15.24
N GLU A 252 -8.51 -15.96 -15.06
CA GLU A 252 -8.42 -17.37 -15.45
C GLU A 252 -9.38 -18.24 -14.62
N VAL A 253 -9.40 -18.03 -13.29
CA VAL A 253 -10.28 -18.74 -12.37
C VAL A 253 -11.75 -18.57 -12.71
N LEU A 254 -12.14 -17.46 -13.33
CA LEU A 254 -13.53 -17.15 -13.68
C LEU A 254 -13.83 -17.32 -15.17
N ASP A 255 -12.92 -17.92 -15.95
CA ASP A 255 -13.15 -18.15 -17.37
C ASP A 255 -14.42 -18.98 -17.62
N GLY A 256 -15.16 -18.58 -18.64
CA GLY A 256 -16.46 -19.13 -19.01
C GLY A 256 -17.64 -18.76 -18.10
N LEU A 257 -17.44 -17.96 -17.04
CA LEU A 257 -18.52 -17.52 -16.15
C LEU A 257 -19.01 -16.11 -16.49
N ALA A 258 -20.31 -15.87 -16.28
CA ALA A 258 -20.89 -14.54 -16.42
C ALA A 258 -20.67 -13.73 -15.14
N TYR A 259 -19.93 -12.61 -15.23
CA TYR A 259 -19.74 -11.67 -14.13
C TYR A 259 -19.46 -10.24 -14.64
N LYS A 260 -19.63 -9.24 -13.78
CA LYS A 260 -19.16 -7.86 -14.00
C LYS A 260 -17.87 -7.62 -13.20
N SER A 261 -16.86 -7.07 -13.84
CA SER A 261 -15.70 -6.49 -13.15
C SER A 261 -15.16 -5.34 -13.99
N ASN A 262 -14.59 -4.33 -13.34
CA ASN A 262 -13.80 -3.30 -14.01
C ASN A 262 -12.33 -3.71 -14.16
N GLY A 263 -11.96 -4.89 -13.66
CA GLY A 263 -10.61 -5.44 -13.70
C GLY A 263 -9.59 -4.66 -12.85
N ARG A 264 -10.04 -3.70 -12.02
CA ARG A 264 -9.17 -2.85 -11.19
C ARG A 264 -9.05 -3.43 -9.79
N GLY A 265 -7.86 -3.33 -9.23
CA GLY A 265 -7.60 -3.57 -7.82
C GLY A 265 -7.95 -2.36 -6.98
N LEU A 266 -7.15 -2.14 -5.93
CA LEU A 266 -7.23 -0.96 -5.07
C LEU A 266 -6.78 0.30 -5.80
N LEU A 267 -5.75 0.19 -6.65
CA LEU A 267 -5.34 1.25 -7.56
C LEU A 267 -6.24 1.28 -8.81
N PRO A 268 -6.51 2.48 -9.36
CA PRO A 268 -5.89 3.78 -9.05
C PRO A 268 -6.72 4.65 -8.08
N SER A 269 -7.40 4.08 -7.09
CA SER A 269 -8.21 4.88 -6.17
C SER A 269 -7.35 5.89 -5.38
N PRO A 270 -7.76 7.17 -5.28
CA PRO A 270 -7.05 8.17 -4.47
C PRO A 270 -7.04 7.80 -2.98
N ALA A 271 -7.95 6.94 -2.51
CA ALA A 271 -7.97 6.46 -1.13
C ALA A 271 -6.68 5.70 -0.75
N VAL A 272 -5.96 5.11 -1.72
CA VAL A 272 -4.63 4.53 -1.48
C VAL A 272 -3.61 5.63 -1.20
N THR A 273 -3.66 6.75 -1.93
CA THR A 273 -2.82 7.93 -1.67
C THR A 273 -3.12 8.53 -0.29
N GLU A 274 -4.40 8.66 0.07
CA GLU A 274 -4.82 9.14 1.39
C GLU A 274 -4.32 8.24 2.52
N TRP A 275 -4.40 6.92 2.34
CA TRP A 275 -3.86 5.97 3.30
C TRP A 275 -2.35 6.13 3.47
N ILE A 276 -1.58 6.21 2.38
CA ILE A 276 -0.12 6.43 2.44
C ILE A 276 0.18 7.73 3.19
N ARG A 277 -0.53 8.82 2.87
CA ARG A 277 -0.36 10.12 3.54
C ARG A 277 -0.63 10.02 5.03
N ARG A 278 -1.76 9.41 5.41
CA ARG A 278 -2.14 9.27 6.83
C ARG A 278 -1.10 8.47 7.59
N THR A 279 -0.70 7.31 7.06
CA THR A 279 0.33 6.46 7.69
C THR A 279 1.67 7.17 7.77
N ALA A 280 2.09 7.90 6.74
CA ALA A 280 3.34 8.68 6.79
C ALA A 280 3.30 9.72 7.92
N ASN A 281 2.21 10.48 8.04
CA ASN A 281 2.05 11.48 9.09
C ASN A 281 2.03 10.87 10.50
N GLU A 282 1.36 9.73 10.68
CA GLU A 282 1.38 8.99 11.95
C GLU A 282 2.82 8.62 12.36
N LEU A 283 3.60 8.11 11.40
CA LEU A 283 5.00 7.73 11.60
C LEU A 283 5.91 8.95 11.87
N PHE A 284 5.66 10.09 11.23
CA PHE A 284 6.40 11.32 11.50
C PHE A 284 6.20 11.79 12.94
N VAL A 285 4.95 11.76 13.44
CA VAL A 285 4.65 12.10 14.83
C VAL A 285 5.37 11.15 15.80
N GLU A 286 5.34 9.85 15.52
CA GLU A 286 6.02 8.86 16.38
C GLU A 286 7.53 9.06 16.44
N LEU A 287 8.17 9.39 15.31
CA LEU A 287 9.59 9.73 15.27
C LEU A 287 9.93 10.98 16.08
N GLU A 288 9.07 12.01 16.04
CA GLU A 288 9.24 13.21 16.85
C GLU A 288 9.11 12.91 18.36
N GLU A 289 8.20 12.02 18.73
CA GLU A 289 8.02 11.57 20.12
C GLU A 289 9.24 10.79 20.62
N ILE A 290 9.78 9.88 19.80
CA ILE A 290 11.00 9.11 20.12
C ILE A 290 12.19 10.07 20.29
N ALA A 291 12.40 10.99 19.35
CA ALA A 291 13.51 11.95 19.41
C ALA A 291 13.40 12.92 20.61
N SER A 292 12.18 13.19 21.08
CA SER A 292 11.95 14.05 22.26
C SER A 292 12.13 13.32 23.60
N ALA A 293 12.17 11.99 23.59
CA ALA A 293 12.31 11.15 24.78
C ALA A 293 13.77 10.81 25.13
N GLU A 294 14.71 11.05 24.21
CA GLU A 294 16.17 10.85 24.36
C GLU A 294 16.89 12.10 24.89
#